data_AF-A0A2T5NFP6-F1
#
_entry.id   AF-A0A2T5NFP6-F1
#
_cell.length_a   1.000
_cell.length_b   1.000
_cell.length_c   1.000
_cell.angle_alpha   90.00
_cell.angle_beta   90.00
_cell.angle_gamma   90.00
#
_symmetry.space_group_name_H-M   'P 1'
#
loop_
_entity.id
_entity.type
_entity.pdbx_description
1 polymer ?
#
loop_
_entity_poly.entity_id
_entity_poly.type
_entity_poly.pdbx_seq_one_letter_code
_entity_poly.pdbx_strand_id
1 'polypeptide(L)'
;MKRYFLWAAMALSLSACSALQQLGAPISSHPSSPAKGRPQTAPAPSAKSDALLREANRLADKVKSGELTRLAAADQLGAFRLKAVGSNPIDDNTFAMYRYLTVEREAGRIDQETFRAKMDERLREWMRRWPKMNPKPAEPAFTNFLLKLYGLPALGA
;
A
#
# COMPACT_ATOMS: atom_id res chain seq x y z
N MET A 1 14.39 38.44 37.54
CA MET A 1 14.81 39.79 37.09
C MET A 1 15.78 39.64 35.91
N LYS A 2 15.69 40.55 34.92
CA LYS A 2 16.48 40.69 33.67
C LYS A 2 16.25 39.60 32.60
N ARG A 3 15.36 39.75 31.61
CA ARG A 3 15.23 40.71 30.48
C ARG A 3 16.48 40.79 29.58
N TYR A 4 16.43 40.10 28.43
CA TYR A 4 16.98 40.61 27.18
C TYR A 4 15.93 40.45 26.08
N PHE A 5 15.47 41.61 25.62
CA PHE A 5 14.64 41.86 24.44
C PHE A 5 15.58 42.12 23.25
N LEU A 6 15.00 42.08 22.04
CA LEU A 6 15.48 42.59 20.73
C LEU A 6 15.98 41.48 19.79
N TRP A 7 15.14 41.04 18.83
CA TRP A 7 14.77 41.68 17.55
C TRP A 7 15.80 41.42 16.44
N ALA A 8 15.38 40.70 15.40
CA ALA A 8 15.62 41.08 14.00
C ALA A 8 14.78 40.18 13.08
N ALA A 9 13.73 40.78 12.52
CA ALA A 9 13.04 40.30 11.34
C ALA A 9 13.93 40.54 10.11
N MET A 10 13.98 39.59 9.18
CA MET A 10 14.22 39.94 7.78
C MET A 10 13.57 38.93 6.85
N ALA A 11 12.57 39.43 6.11
CA ALA A 11 11.91 38.78 5.00
C ALA A 11 12.67 39.06 3.69
N LEU A 12 12.25 38.35 2.64
CA LEU A 12 12.45 38.59 1.19
C LEU A 12 13.76 38.06 0.58
N SER A 13 13.62 37.06 -0.29
CA SER A 13 13.55 37.33 -1.73
C SER A 13 13.19 36.07 -2.53
N LEU A 14 12.09 36.14 -3.30
CA LEU A 14 11.88 35.29 -4.47
C LEU A 14 12.80 35.82 -5.56
N SER A 15 13.66 34.97 -6.11
CA SER A 15 14.34 35.27 -7.37
C SER A 15 14.04 34.15 -8.36
N ALA A 16 13.20 34.50 -9.33
CA ALA A 16 12.99 33.75 -10.55
C ALA A 16 14.16 34.06 -11.50
N CYS A 17 14.77 33.03 -12.07
CA CYS A 17 15.59 33.16 -13.28
C CYS A 17 15.00 32.24 -14.35
N SER A 18 14.27 32.87 -15.25
CA SER A 18 13.96 32.37 -16.59
C SER A 18 15.15 32.66 -17.50
N ALA A 19 15.69 31.63 -18.16
CA ALA A 19 16.55 31.76 -19.34
C ALA A 19 16.29 30.51 -20.20
N LEU A 20 15.46 30.63 -21.25
CA LEU A 20 15.80 31.02 -22.63
C LEU A 20 16.25 29.82 -23.48
N GLN A 21 15.38 29.53 -24.46
CA GLN A 21 15.70 29.22 -25.86
C GLN A 21 16.53 27.98 -26.20
N GLN A 22 15.95 27.06 -26.97
CA GLN A 22 16.29 27.02 -28.40
C GLN A 22 15.21 26.26 -29.19
N LEU A 23 14.67 26.96 -30.20
CA LEU A 23 13.89 26.41 -31.30
C LEU A 23 14.76 25.50 -32.17
N GLY A 24 14.21 24.37 -32.61
CA GLY A 24 14.85 23.51 -33.61
C GLY A 24 13.99 22.32 -34.00
N ALA A 25 13.06 22.53 -34.94
CA ALA A 25 12.58 21.47 -35.81
C ALA A 25 13.16 21.72 -37.21
N PRO A 26 13.67 20.68 -37.87
CA PRO A 26 12.99 20.30 -39.10
C PRO A 26 12.70 18.80 -39.18
N ILE A 27 11.64 18.54 -39.93
CA ILE A 27 10.93 17.30 -40.16
C ILE A 27 11.81 16.35 -40.97
N SER A 28 12.01 15.12 -40.48
CA SER A 28 12.39 13.99 -41.31
C SER A 28 11.36 12.88 -41.13
N SER A 29 10.69 12.60 -42.24
CA SER A 29 9.59 11.67 -42.43
C SER A 29 10.08 10.23 -42.39
N HIS A 30 9.77 9.53 -41.30
CA HIS A 30 9.73 8.07 -41.27
C HIS A 30 8.36 7.64 -40.69
N PRO A 31 7.57 6.80 -41.39
CA PRO A 31 6.33 6.28 -40.85
C PRO A 31 6.68 5.16 -39.87
N SER A 32 6.99 5.55 -38.64
CA SER A 32 7.09 4.62 -37.52
C SER A 32 5.76 4.69 -36.78
N SER A 33 4.94 3.66 -36.95
CA SER A 33 3.69 3.46 -36.21
C SER A 33 3.88 3.81 -34.72
N PRO A 34 3.07 4.71 -34.14
CA PRO A 34 3.08 4.88 -32.70
C PRO A 34 2.34 3.67 -32.12
N ALA A 35 3.09 2.64 -31.75
CA ALA A 35 2.63 1.72 -30.72
C ALA A 35 2.40 2.58 -29.48
N LYS A 36 1.12 2.93 -29.28
CA LYS A 36 0.59 3.70 -28.17
C LYS A 36 0.85 2.87 -26.91
N GLY A 37 2.07 2.96 -26.38
CA GLY A 37 2.44 2.46 -25.07
C GLY A 37 1.64 3.27 -24.07
N ARG A 38 0.42 2.80 -23.81
CA ARG A 38 -0.46 3.32 -22.77
C ARG A 38 0.39 3.42 -21.50
N PRO A 39 0.46 4.58 -20.81
CA PRO A 39 1.04 4.60 -19.49
C PRO A 39 0.31 3.52 -18.69
N GLN A 40 1.06 2.54 -18.18
CA GLN A 40 0.53 1.48 -17.34
C GLN A 40 -0.05 2.15 -16.11
N THR A 41 -1.32 2.50 -16.20
CA THR A 41 -2.11 2.98 -15.08
C THR A 41 -2.15 1.79 -14.15
N ALA A 42 -1.49 1.90 -12.99
CA ALA A 42 -1.62 0.91 -11.93
C ALA A 42 -3.11 0.55 -11.82
N PRO A 43 -3.48 -0.74 -11.84
CA PRO A 43 -4.88 -1.14 -11.82
C PRO A 43 -5.55 -0.44 -10.65
N ALA A 44 -6.68 0.22 -10.96
CA ALA A 44 -7.42 0.94 -9.95
C ALA A 44 -7.76 -0.06 -8.81
N PRO A 45 -7.53 0.32 -7.53
CA PRO A 45 -7.91 -0.53 -6.42
C PRO A 45 -9.39 -0.88 -6.56
N SER A 46 -9.74 -2.16 -6.39
CA SER A 46 -11.14 -2.56 -6.44
C SER A 46 -11.87 -1.90 -5.25
N ALA A 47 -13.15 -1.55 -5.43
CA ALA A 47 -13.96 -0.94 -4.37
C ALA A 47 -13.93 -1.74 -3.04
N LYS A 48 -13.74 -3.06 -3.14
CA LYS A 48 -13.55 -3.98 -2.01
C LYS A 48 -12.23 -3.73 -1.25
N SER A 49 -11.13 -3.52 -1.97
CA SER A 49 -9.83 -3.20 -1.36
C SER A 49 -9.83 -1.83 -0.68
N ASP A 50 -10.54 -0.84 -1.23
CA ASP A 50 -10.71 0.46 -0.59
C ASP A 50 -11.59 0.39 0.66
N ALA A 51 -12.62 -0.45 0.66
CA ALA A 51 -13.42 -0.72 1.85
C ALA A 51 -12.57 -1.35 2.97
N LEU A 52 -11.69 -2.30 2.64
CA LEU A 52 -10.73 -2.87 3.58
C LEU A 52 -9.75 -1.84 4.13
N LEU A 53 -9.25 -0.94 3.29
CA LEU A 53 -8.34 0.12 3.72
C LEU A 53 -9.01 1.07 4.73
N ARG A 54 -10.25 1.49 4.46
CA ARG A 54 -11.00 2.34 5.38
C ARG A 54 -11.24 1.67 6.73
N GLU A 55 -11.63 0.40 6.71
CA GLU A 55 -11.83 -0.36 7.95
C GLU A 55 -10.51 -0.56 8.71
N ALA A 56 -9.43 -0.89 8.01
CA ALA A 56 -8.10 -1.03 8.62
C ALA A 56 -7.64 0.27 9.30
N ASN A 57 -7.87 1.44 8.67
CA ASN A 57 -7.54 2.73 9.26
C ASN A 57 -8.38 3.01 10.52
N ARG A 58 -9.70 2.77 10.46
CA ARG A 58 -10.60 2.91 11.62
C ARG A 58 -10.13 2.05 12.80
N LEU A 59 -9.73 0.80 12.53
CA LEU A 59 -9.23 -0.12 13.54
C LEU A 59 -7.86 0.30 14.07
N ALA A 60 -6.97 0.82 13.22
CA ALA A 60 -5.67 1.35 13.63
C ALA A 60 -5.81 2.53 14.59
N ASP A 61 -6.77 3.42 14.36
CA ASP A 61 -7.06 4.54 15.27
C ASP A 61 -7.51 4.04 16.65
N LYS A 62 -8.34 2.99 16.70
CA LYS A 62 -8.77 2.33 17.94
C LYS A 62 -7.64 1.62 18.68
N VAL A 63 -6.69 1.03 17.94
CA VAL A 63 -5.48 0.48 18.54
C VAL A 63 -4.62 1.59 19.12
N LYS A 64 -4.47 2.70 18.41
CA LYS A 64 -3.68 3.85 18.84
C LYS A 64 -4.27 4.53 20.08
N SER A 65 -5.60 4.59 20.19
CA SER A 65 -6.29 5.12 21.38
C SER A 65 -6.28 4.16 22.57
N GLY A 66 -5.89 2.90 22.38
CA GLY A 66 -5.93 1.86 23.41
C GLY A 66 -7.31 1.22 23.60
N GLU A 67 -8.30 1.56 22.78
CA GLU A 67 -9.64 0.94 22.81
C GLU A 67 -9.60 -0.53 22.36
N LEU A 68 -8.67 -0.88 21.45
CA LEU A 68 -8.48 -2.24 20.95
C LEU A 68 -7.02 -2.69 21.07
N THR A 69 -6.81 -3.98 21.34
CA THR A 69 -5.51 -4.62 21.13
C THR A 69 -5.29 -4.87 19.63
N ARG A 70 -4.03 -5.07 19.22
CA ARG A 70 -3.73 -5.38 17.80
C ARG A 70 -4.40 -6.68 17.36
N LEU A 71 -4.47 -7.66 18.26
CA LEU A 71 -5.14 -8.93 17.99
C LEU A 71 -6.66 -8.74 17.81
N ALA A 72 -7.31 -7.96 18.68
CA ALA A 72 -8.73 -7.67 18.54
C ALA A 72 -9.05 -6.90 17.24
N ALA A 73 -8.18 -5.95 16.86
CA ALA A 73 -8.28 -5.26 15.58
C ALA A 73 -8.09 -6.22 14.39
N ALA A 74 -7.11 -7.13 14.46
CA ALA A 74 -6.92 -8.15 13.42
C ALA A 74 -8.16 -9.04 13.26
N ASP A 75 -8.78 -9.47 14.37
CA ASP A 75 -9.99 -10.28 14.36
C ASP A 75 -11.20 -9.54 13.77
N GLN A 76 -11.39 -8.26 14.12
CA GLN A 76 -12.44 -7.43 13.50
C GLN A 76 -12.21 -7.22 12.00
N LEU A 77 -10.96 -6.97 11.57
CA LEU A 77 -10.62 -6.85 10.16
C LEU A 77 -10.90 -8.16 9.40
N GLY A 78 -10.61 -9.31 10.02
CA GLY A 78 -10.92 -10.63 9.49
C GLY A 78 -12.42 -10.85 9.28
N ALA A 79 -13.23 -10.53 10.29
CA ALA A 79 -14.68 -10.61 10.19
C ALA A 79 -15.23 -9.66 9.10
N PHE A 80 -14.71 -8.44 9.03
CA PHE A 80 -15.08 -7.47 8.00
C PHE A 80 -14.74 -7.96 6.60
N ARG A 81 -13.54 -8.53 6.37
CA ARG A 81 -13.17 -9.03 5.04
C ARG A 81 -14.13 -10.11 4.56
N LEU A 82 -14.53 -11.03 5.44
CA LEU A 82 -15.48 -12.08 5.08
C LEU A 82 -16.85 -11.50 4.74
N LYS A 83 -17.31 -10.48 5.47
CA LYS A 83 -18.58 -9.79 5.20
C LYS A 83 -18.56 -8.96 3.91
N ALA A 84 -17.45 -8.26 3.64
CA ALA A 84 -17.36 -7.29 2.55
C ALA A 84 -16.86 -7.91 1.22
N VAL A 85 -15.98 -8.90 1.28
CA VAL A 85 -15.30 -9.50 0.12
C VAL A 85 -15.76 -10.94 -0.13
N GLY A 86 -16.16 -11.64 0.93
CA GLY A 86 -16.44 -13.09 0.88
C GLY A 86 -15.19 -13.93 1.14
N SER A 87 -15.37 -15.25 1.13
CA SER A 87 -14.24 -16.19 1.21
C SER A 87 -13.47 -16.21 -0.10
N ASN A 88 -12.14 -16.19 0.01
CA ASN A 88 -11.22 -16.35 -1.10
C ASN A 88 -10.01 -17.12 -0.55
N PRO A 89 -9.61 -18.25 -1.15
CA PRO A 89 -8.57 -19.12 -0.58
C PRO A 89 -7.21 -18.44 -0.40
N ILE A 90 -6.87 -17.45 -1.23
CA ILE A 90 -5.63 -16.69 -1.09
C ILE A 90 -5.76 -15.70 0.07
N ASP A 91 -6.88 -14.97 0.14
CA ASP A 91 -7.10 -14.04 1.25
C ASP A 91 -7.25 -14.76 2.59
N ASP A 92 -7.89 -15.92 2.61
CA ASP A 92 -8.07 -16.77 3.79
C ASP A 92 -6.71 -17.23 4.33
N ASN A 93 -5.84 -17.68 3.43
CA ASN A 93 -4.49 -18.10 3.78
C ASN A 93 -3.60 -16.91 4.22
N THR A 94 -3.65 -15.79 3.49
CA THR A 94 -2.87 -14.59 3.82
C THR A 94 -3.31 -14.00 5.16
N PHE A 95 -4.62 -13.96 5.43
CA PHE A 95 -5.16 -13.48 6.70
C PHE A 95 -4.77 -14.41 7.87
N ALA A 96 -4.79 -15.73 7.67
CA ALA A 96 -4.34 -16.66 8.69
C ALA A 96 -2.87 -16.42 9.09
N MET A 97 -1.98 -16.18 8.12
CA MET A 97 -0.59 -15.81 8.40
C MET A 97 -0.49 -14.45 9.12
N TYR A 98 -1.20 -13.43 8.63
CA TYR A 98 -1.23 -12.10 9.27
C TYR A 98 -1.67 -12.18 10.74
N ARG A 99 -2.75 -12.92 11.03
CA ARG A 99 -3.25 -13.11 12.38
C ARG A 99 -2.25 -13.88 13.26
N TYR A 100 -1.68 -14.96 12.75
CA TYR A 100 -0.65 -15.73 13.44
C TYR A 100 0.53 -14.83 13.84
N LEU A 101 1.10 -14.09 12.90
CA LEU A 101 2.22 -13.18 13.18
C LEU A 101 1.82 -12.06 14.16
N THR A 102 0.56 -11.62 14.15
CA THR A 102 0.06 -10.65 15.11
C THR A 102 0.08 -11.23 16.53
N VAL A 103 -0.34 -12.49 16.70
CA VAL A 103 -0.25 -13.21 17.99
C VAL A 103 1.20 -13.33 18.44
N GLU A 104 2.11 -13.76 17.56
CA GLU A 104 3.53 -13.90 17.87
C GLU A 104 4.17 -12.58 18.33
N ARG A 105 3.79 -11.48 17.66
CA ARG A 105 4.28 -10.14 17.99
C ARG A 105 3.72 -9.64 19.32
N GLU A 106 2.44 -9.82 19.58
CA GLU A 106 1.82 -9.42 20.85
C GLU A 106 2.34 -10.27 22.03
N ALA A 107 2.76 -11.52 21.78
CA ALA A 107 3.45 -12.36 22.75
C ALA A 107 4.94 -12.00 22.93
N GLY A 108 5.47 -11.00 22.20
CA GLY A 108 6.87 -10.60 22.26
C GLY A 108 7.85 -11.62 21.66
N ARG A 109 7.36 -12.61 20.90
CA ARG A 109 8.21 -13.65 20.26
C ARG A 109 8.87 -13.17 18.98
N ILE A 110 8.26 -12.19 18.31
CA ILE A 110 8.83 -11.52 17.14
C ILE A 110 8.66 -10.01 17.27
N ASP A 111 9.58 -9.26 16.66
CA ASP A 111 9.49 -7.82 16.55
C ASP A 111 8.76 -7.37 15.26
N GLN A 112 8.69 -6.05 15.07
CA GLN A 112 8.04 -5.45 13.91
C GLN A 112 8.77 -5.75 12.60
N GLU A 113 10.11 -5.85 12.63
CA GLU A 113 10.93 -6.12 11.45
C GLU A 113 10.71 -7.54 10.97
N THR A 114 10.79 -8.52 11.87
CA THR A 114 10.54 -9.93 11.62
C THR A 114 9.11 -10.17 11.11
N PHE A 115 8.12 -9.47 11.70
CA PHE A 115 6.75 -9.48 11.20
C PHE A 115 6.67 -9.04 9.74
N ARG A 116 7.30 -7.90 9.41
CA ARG A 116 7.28 -7.35 8.03
C ARG A 116 7.99 -8.28 7.06
N ALA A 117 9.15 -8.81 7.42
CA ALA A 117 9.91 -9.73 6.58
C ALA A 117 9.10 -11.00 6.25
N LYS A 118 8.47 -11.62 7.26
CA LYS A 118 7.65 -12.83 7.06
C LYS A 118 6.41 -12.57 6.20
N MET A 119 5.79 -11.40 6.35
CA MET A 119 4.66 -11.01 5.50
C MET A 119 5.11 -10.70 4.06
N ASP A 120 6.20 -9.97 3.87
CA ASP A 120 6.76 -9.68 2.54
C ASP A 120 7.10 -10.97 1.78
N GLU A 121 7.77 -11.92 2.44
CA GLU A 121 8.07 -13.25 1.89
C GLU A 121 6.79 -13.98 1.45
N ARG A 122 5.76 -14.02 2.30
CA ARG A 122 4.47 -14.63 1.99
C ARG A 122 3.81 -13.99 0.76
N LEU A 123 3.84 -12.66 0.67
CA LEU A 123 3.22 -11.91 -0.43
C LEU A 123 3.96 -12.16 -1.76
N ARG A 124 5.30 -12.16 -1.74
CA ARG A 124 6.13 -12.49 -2.91
C ARG A 124 5.91 -13.93 -3.38
N GLU A 125 5.75 -14.86 -2.45
CA GLU A 125 5.42 -16.24 -2.80
C GLU A 125 4.07 -16.33 -3.53
N TRP A 126 3.06 -15.58 -3.09
CA TRP A 126 1.80 -15.49 -3.83
C TRP A 126 1.97 -14.89 -5.22
N MET A 127 2.77 -13.83 -5.37
CA MET A 127 3.09 -13.26 -6.68
C MET A 127 3.75 -14.27 -7.62
N ARG A 128 4.66 -15.11 -7.11
CA ARG A 128 5.33 -16.17 -7.89
C ARG A 128 4.38 -17.29 -8.30
N ARG A 129 3.43 -17.64 -7.44
CA ARG A 129 2.45 -18.71 -7.67
C ARG A 129 1.30 -18.28 -8.57
N TRP A 130 0.90 -17.02 -8.50
CA TRP A 130 -0.30 -16.50 -9.16
C TRP A 130 -0.35 -16.77 -10.69
N PRO A 131 0.73 -16.57 -11.48
CA PRO A 131 0.70 -16.86 -12.91
C PRO A 131 0.45 -18.33 -13.25
N LYS A 132 0.81 -19.25 -12.34
CA LYS A 132 0.76 -20.70 -12.52
C LYS A 132 -0.55 -21.32 -12.00
N MET A 133 -1.40 -20.53 -11.36
CA MET A 133 -2.62 -21.02 -10.72
C MET A 133 -3.74 -21.18 -11.75
N ASN A 134 -4.39 -22.36 -11.74
CA ASN A 134 -5.58 -22.64 -12.56
C ASN A 134 -6.51 -23.62 -11.80
N PRO A 135 -7.78 -23.27 -11.54
CA PRO A 135 -8.41 -21.97 -11.80
C PRO A 135 -7.85 -20.88 -10.88
N LYS A 136 -7.87 -19.61 -11.33
CA LYS A 136 -7.51 -18.47 -10.50
C LYS A 136 -8.70 -18.06 -9.62
N PRO A 137 -8.52 -17.90 -8.30
CA PRO A 137 -9.53 -17.30 -7.44
C PRO A 137 -9.88 -15.89 -7.91
N ALA A 138 -11.17 -15.54 -7.89
CA ALA A 138 -11.62 -14.20 -8.25
C ALA A 138 -11.18 -13.19 -7.17
N GLU A 139 -10.51 -12.12 -7.61
CA GLU A 139 -10.23 -10.90 -6.82
C GLU A 139 -9.79 -11.14 -5.36
N PRO A 140 -8.52 -11.50 -5.10
CA PRO A 140 -7.99 -11.61 -3.73
C PRO A 140 -7.79 -10.22 -3.11
N ALA A 141 -8.88 -9.58 -2.69
CA ALA A 141 -8.91 -8.18 -2.29
C ALA A 141 -8.09 -7.89 -1.03
N PHE A 142 -8.09 -8.80 -0.04
CA PHE A 142 -7.28 -8.63 1.17
C PHE A 142 -5.79 -8.75 0.87
N THR A 143 -5.41 -9.73 0.05
CA THR A 143 -4.02 -9.91 -0.36
C THR A 143 -3.55 -8.74 -1.21
N ASN A 144 -4.37 -8.23 -2.13
CA ASN A 144 -4.06 -7.04 -2.93
C ASN A 144 -3.98 -5.77 -2.08
N PHE A 145 -4.82 -5.65 -1.04
CA PHE A 145 -4.69 -4.58 -0.04
C PHE A 145 -3.33 -4.63 0.66
N LEU A 146 -2.88 -5.81 1.11
CA LEU A 146 -1.57 -5.97 1.73
C LEU A 146 -0.43 -5.72 0.74
N LEU A 147 -0.51 -6.21 -0.50
CA LEU A 147 0.49 -5.93 -1.54
C LEU A 147 0.70 -4.41 -1.71
N LYS A 148 -0.40 -3.64 -1.80
CA LYS A 148 -0.34 -2.18 -1.86
C LYS A 148 0.36 -1.56 -0.65
N LEU A 149 0.08 -2.05 0.56
CA LEU A 149 0.74 -1.57 1.80
C LEU A 149 2.24 -1.87 1.82
N TYR A 150 2.67 -2.93 1.14
CA TYR A 150 4.07 -3.34 1.01
C TYR A 150 4.76 -2.76 -0.24
N GLY A 151 4.07 -1.92 -1.02
CA GLY A 151 4.63 -1.35 -2.26
C GLY A 151 4.81 -2.37 -3.38
N LEU A 152 4.08 -3.48 -3.33
CA LEU A 152 4.12 -4.56 -4.33
C LEU A 152 2.93 -4.44 -5.30
N PRO A 153 3.08 -4.90 -6.57
CA PRO A 153 1.99 -4.90 -7.53
C PRO A 153 0.88 -5.87 -7.11
N ALA A 154 -0.37 -5.56 -7.46
CA ALA A 154 -1.51 -6.42 -7.17
C ALA A 154 -1.44 -7.74 -7.96
N LEU A 155 -2.02 -8.80 -7.41
CA LEU A 155 -2.17 -10.07 -8.12
C LEU A 155 -3.13 -9.89 -9.30
N GLY A 156 -2.63 -10.16 -10.50
CA GLY A 156 -3.40 -10.02 -11.74
C GLY A 156 -3.44 -8.59 -12.30
N ALA A 157 -2.55 -7.72 -11.80
CA ALA A 157 -2.23 -6.43 -12.40
C ALA A 157 -1.48 -6.56 -13.72
#